data_AF-A0A384AVC4-F1
#
_entry.id   AF-A0A384AVC4-F1
#
_cell.length_a   1.000
_cell.length_b   1.000
_cell.length_c   1.000
_cell.angle_alpha   90.00
_cell.angle_beta   90.00
_cell.angle_gamma   90.00
#
_symmetry.space_group_name_H-M   'P 1'
#
loop_
_entity.id
_entity.type
_entity.pdbx_description
1 polymer ?
#
loop_
_entity_poly.entity_id
_entity_poly.type
_entity_poly.pdbx_seq_one_letter_code
_entity_poly.pdbx_strand_id
1 'polypeptide(L)'
;MDQVSSLPALRVNPFRDRICRVFSHNNVFSFEDVLGMASVFSKKACPSLKIEYAFRIYDFNENGFIDEEDLQRIILRLLNSDDVSEDLLTDLTSHVCALGCRTVAGVGPATT
;
A
#
# COMPACT_ATOMS: atom_id res chain seq x y z
N MET A 1 10.80 -18.54 2.43
CA MET A 1 10.37 -17.13 2.44
C MET A 1 11.42 -16.18 3.04
N ASP A 2 12.45 -16.71 3.72
CA ASP A 2 13.24 -15.96 4.71
C ASP A 2 14.41 -15.14 4.17
N GLN A 3 14.82 -15.34 2.92
CA GLN A 3 15.94 -14.60 2.34
C GLN A 3 15.55 -13.21 1.84
N VAL A 4 14.31 -13.01 1.36
CA VAL A 4 13.86 -11.71 0.85
C VAL A 4 13.33 -10.82 1.98
N SER A 5 12.64 -11.40 2.96
CA SER A 5 12.18 -10.69 4.16
C SER A 5 13.32 -10.24 5.10
N SER A 6 14.50 -10.86 4.99
CA SER A 6 15.70 -10.48 5.74
C SER A 6 16.51 -9.35 5.09
N LEU A 7 16.14 -8.86 3.89
CA LEU A 7 16.77 -7.67 3.33
C LEU A 7 16.61 -6.50 4.31
N PRO A 8 17.68 -5.76 4.62
CA PRO A 8 17.61 -4.63 5.55
C PRO A 8 16.60 -3.55 5.10
N ALA A 9 16.36 -3.44 3.78
CA ALA A 9 15.37 -2.55 3.20
C ALA A 9 13.91 -2.94 3.50
N LEU A 10 13.62 -4.23 3.72
CA LEU A 10 12.26 -4.73 3.99
C LEU A 10 12.05 -5.11 5.46
N ARG A 11 13.13 -5.39 6.21
CA ARG A 11 13.07 -5.85 7.59
C ARG A 11 12.34 -4.89 8.54
N VAL A 12 12.45 -3.59 8.27
CA VAL A 12 11.82 -2.52 9.06
C VAL A 12 10.45 -2.08 8.52
N ASN A 13 10.01 -2.65 7.39
CA ASN A 13 8.78 -2.23 6.74
C ASN A 13 7.58 -3.02 7.31
N PRO A 14 6.56 -2.35 7.89
CA PRO A 14 5.36 -3.01 8.42
C PRO A 14 4.54 -3.74 7.32
N PHE A 15 4.75 -3.39 6.06
CA PHE A 15 4.10 -4.01 4.90
C PHE A 15 4.96 -5.08 4.21
N ARG A 16 6.07 -5.52 4.82
CA ARG A 16 6.99 -6.49 4.20
C ARG A 16 6.29 -7.75 3.71
N ASP A 17 5.29 -8.24 4.45
CA ASP A 17 4.56 -9.46 4.11
C ASP A 17 3.72 -9.27 2.84
N ARG A 18 3.12 -8.08 2.67
CA ARG A 18 2.37 -7.71 1.46
C ARG A 18 3.30 -7.49 0.27
N ILE A 19 4.42 -6.80 0.47
CA ILE A 19 5.45 -6.64 -0.57
C ILE A 19 5.91 -8.02 -1.03
N CYS A 20 6.19 -8.94 -0.10
CA CYS A 20 6.56 -10.31 -0.41
C CYS A 20 5.50 -10.99 -1.29
N ARG A 21 4.22 -10.82 -0.93
CA ARG A 21 3.10 -11.43 -1.63
C ARG A 21 2.85 -10.86 -3.03
N VAL A 22 3.00 -9.55 -3.22
CA VAL A 22 2.80 -8.89 -4.52
C VAL A 22 3.90 -9.24 -5.52
N PHE A 23 5.14 -9.43 -5.04
CA PHE A 23 6.27 -9.74 -5.91
C PHE A 23 6.55 -11.23 -6.08
N SER A 24 6.01 -12.13 -5.24
CA SER A 24 6.21 -13.58 -5.39
C SER A 24 5.11 -14.26 -6.19
N HIS A 25 5.49 -15.28 -6.95
CA HIS A 25 4.55 -16.20 -7.57
C HIS A 25 4.48 -17.47 -6.72
N ASN A 26 3.29 -17.82 -6.22
CA ASN A 26 3.06 -19.02 -5.39
C ASN A 26 3.96 -19.11 -4.15
N ASN A 27 4.28 -17.98 -3.51
CA ASN A 27 5.20 -17.89 -2.36
C ASN A 27 6.66 -18.26 -2.65
N VAL A 28 7.04 -18.36 -3.93
CA VAL A 28 8.42 -18.57 -4.37
C VAL A 28 8.91 -17.28 -5.03
N PHE A 29 10.13 -16.87 -4.68
CA PHE A 29 10.80 -15.76 -5.33
C PHE A 29 11.72 -16.31 -6.42
N SER A 30 11.43 -15.98 -7.67
CA SER A 30 12.37 -16.14 -8.76
C SER A 30 13.40 -15.01 -8.74
N PHE A 31 14.55 -15.22 -9.40
CA PHE A 31 15.54 -14.17 -9.55
C PHE A 31 14.97 -12.92 -10.24
N GLU A 32 14.09 -13.13 -11.23
CA GLU A 32 13.38 -12.05 -11.92
C GLU A 32 12.47 -11.25 -10.98
N ASP A 33 11.79 -11.92 -10.03
CA ASP A 33 10.93 -11.27 -9.04
C ASP A 33 11.72 -10.37 -8.10
N VAL A 34 12.88 -10.85 -7.63
CA VAL A 34 13.79 -10.06 -6.77
C VAL A 34 14.34 -8.87 -7.52
N LEU A 35 14.69 -9.03 -8.81
CA LEU A 35 15.17 -7.94 -9.64
C LEU A 35 14.05 -6.92 -9.92
N GLY A 36 12.83 -7.38 -10.20
CA GLY A 36 11.66 -6.54 -10.40
C GLY A 36 11.35 -5.71 -9.14
N MET A 37 11.39 -6.35 -7.97
CA MET A 37 11.25 -5.70 -6.68
C MET A 37 12.34 -4.63 -6.49
N ALA A 38 13.62 -4.99 -6.62
CA ALA A 38 14.74 -4.06 -6.46
C ALA A 38 14.67 -2.89 -7.47
N SER A 39 14.17 -3.15 -8.68
CA SER A 39 13.93 -2.14 -9.71
C SER A 39 12.89 -1.12 -9.25
N VAL A 40 11.71 -1.58 -8.79
CA VAL A 40 10.63 -0.71 -8.31
C VAL A 40 11.07 0.13 -7.10
N PHE A 41 11.82 -0.45 -6.17
CA PHE A 41 12.34 0.27 -5.00
C PHE A 41 13.53 1.20 -5.31
N SER A 42 14.09 1.13 -6.51
CA SER A 42 15.18 2.02 -6.92
C SER A 42 14.75 3.48 -7.00
N LYS A 43 15.63 4.42 -6.63
CA LYS A 43 15.39 5.86 -6.79
C LYS A 43 15.16 6.26 -8.26
N LYS A 44 15.67 5.47 -9.20
CA LYS A 44 15.58 5.72 -10.65
C LYS A 44 14.28 5.22 -11.29
N ALA A 45 13.46 4.44 -10.59
CA ALA A 45 12.22 3.92 -11.16
C ALA A 45 11.17 5.02 -11.36
N CYS A 46 10.40 4.89 -12.45
CA CYS A 46 9.34 5.81 -12.81
C CYS A 46 8.29 5.93 -11.69
N PRO A 47 7.86 7.15 -11.32
CA PRO A 47 6.84 7.34 -10.29
C PRO A 47 5.54 6.57 -10.57
N SER A 48 5.11 6.53 -11.83
CA SER A 48 3.90 5.80 -12.24
C SER A 48 3.96 4.31 -11.89
N LEU A 49 5.12 3.68 -12.11
CA LEU A 49 5.33 2.27 -11.77
C LEU A 49 5.27 2.07 -10.25
N LYS A 50 5.89 2.97 -9.47
CA LYS A 50 5.85 2.91 -8.00
C LYS A 50 4.43 3.05 -7.48
N ILE A 51 3.63 3.94 -8.07
CA ILE A 51 2.23 4.14 -7.69
C ILE A 51 1.41 2.88 -7.98
N GLU A 52 1.58 2.27 -9.15
CA GLU A 52 0.89 1.02 -9.51
C GLU A 52 1.19 -0.11 -8.51
N TYR A 53 2.47 -0.32 -8.18
CA TYR A 53 2.85 -1.32 -7.20
C TYR A 53 2.43 -0.96 -5.77
N ALA A 54 2.50 0.32 -5.40
CA ALA A 54 2.02 0.79 -4.10
C ALA A 54 0.53 0.47 -3.95
N PHE A 55 -0.27 0.72 -4.99
CA PHE A 55 -1.69 0.39 -4.99
C PHE A 55 -1.92 -1.09 -4.75
N ARG A 56 -1.21 -1.98 -5.46
CA ARG A 56 -1.30 -3.44 -5.23
C ARG A 56 -0.86 -3.88 -3.83
N ILE A 57 0.08 -3.17 -3.21
CA ILE A 57 0.54 -3.48 -1.84
C ILE A 57 -0.52 -3.10 -0.82
N TYR A 58 -1.20 -1.97 -1.04
CA TYR A 58 -2.20 -1.38 -0.13
C TYR A 58 -3.60 -1.96 -0.28
N ASP A 59 -3.97 -2.41 -1.47
CA ASP A 59 -5.18 -3.18 -1.72
C ASP A 59 -5.03 -4.58 -1.09
N PHE A 60 -5.70 -4.86 0.02
CA PHE A 60 -5.60 -6.16 0.69
C PHE A 60 -6.63 -7.18 0.19
N ASN A 61 -7.79 -6.73 -0.26
CA ASN A 61 -8.89 -7.57 -0.74
C ASN A 61 -8.76 -7.91 -2.24
N GLU A 62 -7.75 -7.34 -2.92
CA GLU A 62 -7.42 -7.54 -4.34
C GLU A 62 -8.61 -7.16 -5.26
N ASN A 63 -9.43 -6.19 -4.84
CA ASN A 63 -10.61 -5.75 -5.59
C ASN A 63 -10.32 -4.61 -6.58
N GLY A 64 -9.09 -4.09 -6.60
CA GLY A 64 -8.68 -2.99 -7.47
C GLY A 64 -9.06 -1.60 -6.95
N PHE A 65 -9.55 -1.51 -5.72
CA PHE A 65 -9.87 -0.28 -5.00
C PHE A 65 -9.18 -0.29 -3.62
N ILE A 66 -8.97 0.88 -3.03
CA ILE A 66 -8.53 0.98 -1.62
C ILE A 66 -9.75 1.42 -0.84
N ASP A 67 -10.42 0.45 -0.21
CA ASP A 67 -11.63 0.71 0.55
C ASP A 67 -11.31 1.17 1.98
N GLU A 68 -12.34 1.57 2.71
CA GLU A 68 -12.24 1.87 4.14
C GLU A 68 -11.61 0.71 4.92
N GLU A 69 -11.96 -0.54 4.61
CA GLU A 69 -11.39 -1.72 5.28
C GLU A 69 -9.89 -1.92 5.02
N ASP A 70 -9.41 -1.57 3.82
CA ASP A 70 -7.98 -1.60 3.50
C ASP A 70 -7.27 -0.48 4.23
N LEU A 71 -7.84 0.72 4.21
CA LEU A 71 -7.28 1.89 4.85
C LEU A 71 -7.18 1.73 6.37
N GLN A 72 -8.20 1.17 7.01
CA GLN A 72 -8.17 0.78 8.43
C GLN A 72 -7.00 -0.19 8.70
N ARG A 73 -6.82 -1.22 7.87
CA ARG A 73 -5.68 -2.15 7.99
C ARG A 73 -4.33 -1.48 7.79
N ILE A 74 -4.22 -0.52 6.86
CA ILE A 74 -3.00 0.27 6.65
C ILE A 74 -2.68 1.10 7.89
N ILE A 75 -3.66 1.81 8.43
CA ILE A 75 -3.52 2.65 9.61
C ILE A 75 -3.10 1.80 10.82
N LEU A 76 -3.76 0.67 11.05
CA LEU A 76 -3.43 -0.26 12.13
C LEU A 76 -1.98 -0.78 12.01
N ARG A 77 -1.54 -1.13 10.79
CA ARG A 77 -0.15 -1.55 10.52
C ARG A 77 0.87 -0.43 10.72
N LEU A 78 0.52 0.82 10.46
CA LEU A 78 1.38 1.98 10.70
C LEU A 78 1.51 2.32 12.18
N LEU A 79 0.41 2.20 12.94
CA LEU A 79 0.39 2.39 14.39
C LEU A 79 1.07 1.25 15.15
N ASN A 80 1.32 0.10 14.49
CA ASN A 80 1.96 -1.10 15.06
C ASN A 80 1.36 -1.47 16.43
N SER A 81 0.05 -1.26 16.56
CA SER A 81 -0.70 -1.39 17.81
C SER A 81 -1.97 -2.16 17.47
N ASP A 82 -2.13 -3.34 18.07
CA ASP A 82 -3.37 -4.13 17.99
C ASP A 82 -4.49 -3.54 18.87
N ASP A 83 -4.13 -2.64 19.81
CA ASP A 83 -5.03 -1.98 20.76
C ASP A 83 -5.39 -0.53 20.35
N VAL A 84 -5.70 -0.30 19.08
CA VAL A 84 -6.28 0.98 18.65
C VAL A 84 -7.79 0.89 18.76
N SER A 85 -8.41 1.79 19.53
CA SER A 85 -9.87 1.85 19.65
C SER A 85 -10.53 1.98 18.28
N GLU A 86 -11.54 1.16 18.00
CA GLU A 86 -12.29 1.18 16.73
C GLU A 86 -12.80 2.58 16.37
N ASP A 87 -13.16 3.38 17.38
CA ASP A 87 -13.58 4.78 17.21
C ASP A 87 -12.48 5.67 16.62
N LEU A 88 -11.23 5.54 17.10
CA LEU A 88 -10.10 6.29 16.57
C LEU A 88 -9.74 5.82 15.16
N LEU A 89 -9.83 4.52 14.91
CA LEU A 89 -9.57 3.94 13.59
C LEU A 89 -10.59 4.43 12.56
N THR A 90 -11.86 4.49 12.94
CA THR A 90 -12.96 5.00 12.10
C THR A 90 -12.82 6.51 11.87
N ASP A 91 -12.45 7.27 12.89
CA ASP A 91 -12.23 8.73 12.77
C ASP A 91 -11.05 9.05 11.83
N LEU A 92 -9.91 8.37 11.99
CA LEU A 92 -8.75 8.54 11.11
C LEU A 92 -9.07 8.13 9.67
N THR A 93 -9.81 7.03 9.49
CA THR A 93 -10.20 6.58 8.15
C THR A 93 -11.16 7.57 7.49
N SER A 94 -12.16 8.05 8.23
CA SER A 94 -13.08 9.10 7.78
C SER A 94 -12.34 10.38 7.44
N HIS A 95 -11.33 10.76 8.22
CA HIS A 95 -10.52 11.95 7.96
C HIS A 95 -9.70 11.82 6.67
N VAL A 96 -9.07 10.67 6.44
CA VAL A 96 -8.30 10.41 5.21
C VAL A 96 -9.22 10.37 3.98
N CYS A 97 -10.39 9.74 4.09
CA CYS A 97 -11.42 9.78 3.04
C CYS A 97 -11.91 11.21 2.76
N ALA A 98 -12.11 12.01 3.80
CA ALA A 98 -12.52 13.41 3.67
C ALA A 98 -11.44 14.30 3.04
N LEU A 99 -10.15 14.02 3.31
CA LEU A 99 -9.03 14.68 2.64
C LEU A 99 -8.97 14.33 1.15
N GLY A 100 -9.25 13.08 0.78
CA GLY A 100 -9.41 12.66 -0.62
C GLY A 100 -10.56 13.37 -1.33
N CYS A 101 -11.73 13.45 -0.68
CA CYS A 101 -12.92 14.13 -1.21
C CYS A 101 -12.74 15.64 -1.42
N ARG A 102 -11.84 16.31 -0.68
CA ARG A 102 -11.54 17.73 -0.90
C ARG A 102 -10.84 18.03 -2.24
N THR A 103 -10.21 17.04 -2.88
CA THR A 103 -9.47 17.26 -4.13
C THR A 103 -10.36 17.09 -5.38
N VAL A 104 -11.58 16.57 -5.25
CA VAL A 104 -12.51 16.36 -6.39
C VAL A 104 -13.65 17.38 -6.50
N ALA A 105 -13.78 18.30 -5.56
CA ALA A 105 -14.81 19.35 -5.58
C ALA A 105 -14.41 20.61 -6.38
N GLY A 106 -13.66 20.44 -7.48
CA GLY A 106 -13.08 21.54 -8.27
C GLY A 106 -13.33 21.50 -9.77
N VAL A 107 -14.18 20.60 -10.29
CA VAL A 107 -14.59 20.61 -11.70
C VAL A 107 -16.10 20.84 -11.76
N GLY A 108 -16.48 22.12 -11.72
CA GLY A 108 -17.82 22.53 -12.13
C GLY A 108 -18.01 22.26 -13.63
N PRO A 109 -19.25 22.02 -14.09
CA PRO A 109 -19.51 21.78 -15.50
C PRO A 109 -19.24 23.07 -16.27
N ALA A 110 -18.29 23.01 -17.22
CA ALA A 110 -18.11 24.06 -18.21
C ALA A 110 -19.43 24.22 -18.98
N THR A 111 -20.18 25.27 -18.65
CA THR A 111 -21.36 25.67 -19.40
C THR A 111 -20.84 26.39 -20.66
N THR A 112 -21.11 25.83 -21.83
CA THR A 112 -21.04 26.51 -23.13
C THR A 112 -22.45 26.75 -23.60
#